data_AF-A0A0M9E2K1-F1
#
_entry.id   AF-A0A0M9E2K1-F1
#
_cell.length_a   1.000
_cell.length_b   1.000
_cell.length_c   1.000
_cell.angle_alpha   90.00
_cell.angle_beta   90.00
_cell.angle_gamma   90.00
#
_symmetry.space_group_name_H-M   'P 1'
#
loop_
_entity.id
_entity.type
_entity.pdbx_description
1 polymer ?
#
loop_
_entity_poly.entity_id
_entity_poly.type
_entity_poly.pdbx_seq_one_letter_code
_entity_poly.pdbx_strand_id
1 'polypeptide(L)'
;MSDIDIEHYKQFQKKRANEKFAEREKKRQSIISAFTELTQIFKQLDANKVIIYGSVLTPGQFYQQSDLDILVFGLNEDQWVEAFRKVESIERLKHTAIDIKFDHMVDNCFIDYVLMHCEHINIL
;
A
#
# COMPACT_ATOMS: atom_id res chain seq x y z
N MET A 1 -28.11 -21.59 -26.83
CA MET A 1 -26.68 -21.24 -26.83
C MET A 1 -25.92 -22.49 -27.16
N SER A 2 -25.07 -22.45 -28.17
CA SER A 2 -24.25 -23.60 -28.55
C SER A 2 -23.06 -23.75 -27.58
N ASP A 3 -22.50 -24.95 -27.45
CA ASP A 3 -21.31 -25.18 -26.60
C ASP A 3 -20.11 -24.31 -27.02
N ILE A 4 -20.06 -23.92 -28.30
CA ILE A 4 -19.05 -23.01 -28.87
C ILE A 4 -19.24 -21.57 -28.32
N ASP A 5 -20.48 -21.11 -28.11
CA ASP A 5 -20.75 -19.79 -27.53
C ASP A 5 -20.34 -19.72 -26.05
N ILE A 6 -20.47 -20.83 -25.31
CA ILE A 6 -20.10 -20.92 -23.90
C ILE A 6 -18.58 -20.90 -23.74
N GLU A 7 -17.84 -21.61 -24.59
CA GLU A 7 -16.38 -21.69 -24.50
C GLU A 7 -15.71 -20.35 -24.86
N HIS A 8 -16.18 -19.69 -25.93
CA HIS A 8 -15.71 -18.33 -26.26
C HIS A 8 -15.98 -17.33 -25.14
N TYR A 9 -17.15 -17.42 -24.49
CA TYR A 9 -17.48 -16.56 -23.35
C TYR A 9 -16.55 -16.80 -22.15
N LYS A 10 -16.23 -18.05 -21.82
CA LYS A 10 -15.27 -18.40 -20.75
C LYS A 10 -13.88 -17.85 -21.04
N GLN A 11 -13.40 -18.00 -22.28
CA GLN A 11 -12.09 -17.49 -22.69
C GLN A 11 -12.02 -15.96 -22.60
N PHE A 12 -13.07 -15.26 -23.04
CA PHE A 12 -13.17 -13.81 -22.93
C PHE A 12 -13.15 -13.35 -21.47
N GLN A 13 -13.90 -14.02 -20.58
CA GLN A 13 -13.88 -13.71 -19.15
C GLN A 13 -12.51 -13.94 -18.52
N LYS A 14 -11.85 -15.06 -18.85
CA LYS A 14 -10.50 -15.36 -18.36
C LYS A 14 -9.50 -14.30 -18.81
N LYS A 15 -9.56 -13.87 -20.07
CA LYS A 15 -8.71 -12.80 -20.60
C LYS A 15 -8.90 -11.50 -19.82
N ARG A 16 -10.15 -11.06 -19.63
CA ARG A 16 -10.45 -9.85 -18.84
C ARG A 16 -10.01 -9.96 -17.38
N ALA A 17 -10.14 -11.12 -16.76
CA ALA A 17 -9.68 -11.35 -15.40
C ALA A 17 -8.15 -11.22 -15.29
N ASN A 18 -7.42 -11.77 -16.26
CA ASN A 18 -5.97 -11.67 -16.34
C ASN A 18 -5.49 -10.23 -16.58
N GLU A 19 -6.16 -9.49 -17.47
CA GLU A 19 -5.87 -8.07 -17.73
C GLU A 19 -6.06 -7.24 -16.45
N LYS A 20 -7.18 -7.40 -15.76
CA LYS A 20 -7.43 -6.74 -14.46
C LYS A 20 -6.43 -7.13 -13.38
N PHE A 21 -5.96 -8.38 -13.36
CA PHE A 21 -4.91 -8.80 -12.45
C PHE A 21 -3.58 -8.10 -12.77
N ALA A 22 -3.18 -8.07 -14.04
CA ALA A 22 -1.95 -7.42 -14.49
C ALA A 22 -1.96 -5.90 -14.21
N GLU A 23 -3.09 -5.23 -14.40
CA GLU A 23 -3.25 -3.80 -14.07
C GLU A 23 -3.09 -3.54 -12.57
N ARG A 24 -3.70 -4.39 -11.72
CA ARG A 24 -3.55 -4.31 -10.26
C ARG A 24 -2.10 -4.51 -9.84
N GLU A 25 -1.43 -5.53 -10.37
CA GLU A 25 -0.03 -5.78 -10.06
C GLU A 25 0.88 -4.65 -10.55
N LYS A 26 0.59 -4.05 -11.70
CA LYS A 26 1.32 -2.87 -12.18
C LYS A 26 1.16 -1.68 -11.23
N LYS A 27 -0.05 -1.41 -10.73
CA LYS A 27 -0.30 -0.38 -9.70
C LYS A 27 0.49 -0.68 -8.43
N ARG A 28 0.41 -1.90 -7.92
CA ARG A 28 1.11 -2.35 -6.71
C ARG A 28 2.63 -2.18 -6.82
N GLN A 29 3.22 -2.60 -7.94
CA GLN A 29 4.65 -2.44 -8.21
C GLN A 29 5.08 -0.97 -8.34
N SER A 30 4.23 -0.12 -8.94
CA SER A 30 4.47 1.33 -8.96
C SER A 30 4.55 1.91 -7.55
N ILE A 31 3.65 1.49 -6.64
CA ILE A 31 3.66 1.93 -5.24
C ILE A 31 4.89 1.41 -4.49
N ILE A 32 5.26 0.14 -4.67
CA ILE A 32 6.48 -0.42 -4.05
C ILE A 32 7.72 0.35 -4.49
N SER A 33 7.79 0.78 -5.76
CA SER A 33 8.92 1.58 -6.23
C SER A 33 9.03 2.96 -5.57
N ALA A 34 7.97 3.46 -4.94
CA ALA A 34 7.97 4.69 -4.15
C ALA A 34 8.53 4.51 -2.73
N PHE A 35 8.78 3.28 -2.27
CA PHE A 35 9.23 3.04 -0.89
C PHE A 35 10.56 3.71 -0.59
N THR A 36 11.46 3.81 -1.57
CA THR A 36 12.71 4.57 -1.41
C THR A 36 12.45 6.04 -1.14
N GLU A 37 11.49 6.67 -1.83
CA GLU A 37 11.11 8.07 -1.61
C GLU A 37 10.45 8.24 -0.23
N LEU A 38 9.58 7.31 0.17
CA LEU A 38 8.99 7.27 1.53
C LEU A 38 10.08 7.21 2.60
N THR A 39 11.05 6.31 2.46
CA THR A 39 12.19 6.21 3.39
C THR A 39 12.92 7.55 3.51
N GLN A 40 13.18 8.25 2.40
CA GLN A 40 13.86 9.54 2.44
C GLN A 40 13.03 10.62 3.13
N ILE A 41 11.73 10.68 2.85
CA ILE A 41 10.82 11.63 3.51
C ILE A 41 10.82 11.42 5.02
N PHE A 42 10.65 10.19 5.49
CA PHE A 42 10.57 9.92 6.92
C PHE A 42 11.92 10.04 7.62
N LYS A 43 13.04 9.75 6.94
CA LYS A 43 14.38 10.08 7.44
C LYS A 43 14.56 11.58 7.65
N GLN A 44 14.09 12.42 6.73
CA GLN A 44 14.18 13.88 6.85
C GLN A 44 13.29 14.45 7.96
N LEU A 45 12.26 13.71 8.36
CA LEU A 45 11.38 14.08 9.47
C LEU A 45 11.83 13.47 10.80
N ASP A 46 13.01 12.84 10.83
CA ASP A 46 13.58 12.19 12.01
C ASP A 46 12.68 11.10 12.62
N ALA A 47 11.92 10.38 11.78
CA ALA A 47 11.19 9.21 12.25
C ALA A 47 12.16 8.10 12.70
N ASN A 48 11.81 7.41 13.79
CA ASN A 48 12.64 6.34 14.33
C ASN A 48 12.51 5.02 13.55
N LYS A 49 11.30 4.75 13.05
CA LYS A 49 10.96 3.51 12.35
C LYS A 49 9.74 3.75 11.45
N VAL A 50 9.72 3.11 10.29
CA VAL A 50 8.55 3.15 9.39
C VAL A 50 8.26 1.77 8.84
N ILE A 51 7.05 1.30 9.12
CA ILE A 51 6.55 0.02 8.67
C ILE A 51 5.52 0.25 7.57
N ILE A 52 5.73 -0.37 6.42
CA ILE A 52 4.67 -0.56 5.43
C ILE A 52 4.04 -1.91 5.70
N TYR A 53 2.72 -1.99 5.71
CA TYR A 53 2.02 -3.24 5.96
C TYR A 53 0.81 -3.43 5.04
N GLY A 54 0.17 -4.59 5.15
CA GLY A 54 -1.10 -4.86 4.48
C GLY A 54 -0.97 -5.24 3.02
N SER A 55 -2.04 -4.96 2.26
CA SER A 55 -2.29 -5.60 0.96
C SER A 55 -1.28 -5.26 -0.15
N VAL A 56 -0.53 -4.15 -0.01
CA VAL A 56 0.48 -3.73 -0.99
C VAL A 56 1.64 -4.73 -1.10
N LEU A 57 1.92 -5.45 -0.03
CA LEU A 57 3.03 -6.41 0.03
C LEU A 57 2.66 -7.78 -0.54
N THR A 58 1.37 -8.09 -0.66
CA THR A 58 0.90 -9.39 -1.12
C THR A 58 0.46 -9.34 -2.58
N PRO A 59 1.11 -10.09 -3.50
CA PRO A 59 0.71 -10.17 -4.91
C PRO A 59 -0.77 -10.54 -5.07
N GLY A 60 -1.49 -9.81 -5.92
CA GLY A 60 -2.89 -10.06 -6.25
C GLY A 60 -3.91 -9.51 -5.24
N GLN A 61 -3.46 -9.00 -4.08
CA GLN A 61 -4.34 -8.50 -3.02
C GLN A 61 -4.47 -6.97 -2.99
N PHE A 62 -3.70 -6.24 -3.80
CA PHE A 62 -3.83 -4.78 -3.92
C PHE A 62 -4.89 -4.41 -4.96
N TYR A 63 -6.10 -4.08 -4.50
CA TYR A 63 -7.24 -3.73 -5.34
C TYR A 63 -7.28 -2.23 -5.63
N GLN A 64 -8.19 -1.82 -6.52
CA GLN A 64 -8.34 -0.40 -6.90
C GLN A 64 -8.68 0.49 -5.70
N GLN A 65 -9.46 -0.04 -4.76
CA GLN A 65 -9.90 0.63 -3.54
C GLN A 65 -8.92 0.48 -2.37
N SER A 66 -7.85 -0.32 -2.55
CA SER A 66 -6.84 -0.50 -1.51
C SER A 66 -6.09 0.82 -1.27
N ASP A 67 -5.90 1.11 0.00
CA ASP A 67 -5.03 2.11 0.56
C ASP A 67 -3.60 1.58 0.74
N LEU A 68 -2.67 2.51 0.90
CA LEU A 68 -1.30 2.24 1.35
C LEU A 68 -1.23 2.47 2.86
N ASP A 69 -1.09 1.38 3.60
CA ASP A 69 -0.97 1.39 5.06
C ASP A 69 0.47 1.64 5.52
N ILE A 70 0.65 2.65 6.37
CA ILE A 70 1.95 3.06 6.90
C ILE A 70 1.84 3.26 8.40
N LEU A 71 2.75 2.64 9.17
CA LEU A 71 2.89 2.85 10.61
C LEU A 71 4.24 3.51 10.90
N VAL A 72 4.20 4.69 11.52
CA VAL A 72 5.37 5.56 11.74
C VAL A 72 5.62 5.71 13.25
N PHE A 73 6.86 5.56 13.67
CA PHE A 73 7.27 5.67 15.07
C PHE A 73 8.15 6.89 15.31
N GLY A 74 7.96 7.53 16.47
CA GLY A 74 8.86 8.57 16.97
C GLY A 74 8.80 9.91 16.24
N LEU A 75 7.74 10.17 15.47
CA LEU A 75 7.54 11.45 14.78
C LEU A 75 6.67 12.37 15.65
N ASN A 76 7.05 13.63 15.80
CA ASN A 76 6.33 14.57 16.67
C ASN A 76 4.95 14.92 16.10
N GLU A 77 3.98 15.21 16.97
CA GLU A 77 2.61 15.63 16.62
C GLU A 77 2.57 16.74 15.55
N ASP A 78 3.41 17.76 15.72
CA ASP A 78 3.47 18.92 14.83
C ASP A 78 3.95 18.59 13.40
N GLN A 79 4.58 17.42 13.20
CA GLN A 79 5.14 17.00 11.92
C GLN A 79 4.17 16.16 11.07
N TRP A 80 2.99 15.79 11.57
CA TRP A 80 2.09 14.87 10.83
C TRP A 80 1.54 15.48 9.56
N VAL A 81 1.09 16.73 9.64
CA VAL A 81 0.56 17.44 8.47
C VAL A 81 1.64 17.54 7.40
N GLU A 82 2.88 17.77 7.80
CA GLU A 82 4.02 17.77 6.88
C GLU A 82 4.31 16.38 6.31
N ALA A 83 4.25 15.33 7.13
CA ALA A 83 4.42 13.95 6.69
C ALA A 83 3.38 13.58 5.62
N PHE A 84 2.10 13.80 5.89
CA PHE A 84 1.02 13.59 4.93
C PHE A 84 1.27 14.38 3.64
N ARG A 85 1.54 15.68 3.73
CA ARG A 85 1.79 16.53 2.55
C ARG A 85 2.96 16.02 1.70
N LYS A 86 4.07 15.63 2.34
CA LYS A 86 5.25 15.10 1.62
C LYS A 86 4.93 13.76 0.97
N VAL A 87 4.23 12.87 1.66
CA VAL A 87 3.86 11.55 1.14
C VAL A 87 2.86 11.67 -0.03
N GLU A 88 1.86 12.53 0.07
CA GLU A 88 0.90 12.82 -1.02
C GLU A 88 1.56 13.48 -2.23
N SER A 89 2.69 14.18 -2.04
CA SER A 89 3.44 14.79 -3.15
C SER A 89 4.18 13.80 -4.04
N ILE A 90 4.27 12.52 -3.63
CA ILE A 90 4.88 11.48 -4.46
C ILE A 90 3.94 11.17 -5.64
N GLU A 91 4.39 11.47 -6.86
CA GLU A 91 3.56 11.31 -8.08
C GLU A 91 3.05 9.87 -8.26
N ARG A 92 3.85 8.86 -7.85
CA ARG A 92 3.47 7.44 -7.90
C ARG A 92 2.30 7.08 -6.98
N LEU A 93 1.98 7.92 -5.99
CA LEU A 93 0.94 7.70 -4.98
C LEU A 93 -0.32 8.55 -5.20
N LYS A 94 -0.33 9.46 -6.18
CA LYS A 94 -1.41 10.44 -6.44
C LYS A 94 -2.83 9.89 -6.58
N HIS A 95 -2.96 8.60 -6.90
CA HIS A 95 -4.24 7.90 -7.08
C HIS A 95 -4.40 6.70 -6.13
N THR A 96 -3.70 6.76 -5.00
CA THR A 96 -3.73 5.76 -3.95
C THR A 96 -4.10 6.47 -2.65
N ALA A 97 -5.14 5.98 -1.98
CA ALA A 97 -5.45 6.45 -0.64
C ALA A 97 -4.29 6.09 0.30
N ILE A 98 -3.94 6.98 1.22
CA ILE A 98 -2.80 6.79 2.12
C ILE A 98 -3.33 6.81 3.54
N ASP A 99 -3.13 5.71 4.28
CA ASP A 99 -3.47 5.58 5.70
C ASP A 99 -2.17 5.55 6.51
N ILE A 100 -1.79 6.73 7.04
CA ILE A 100 -0.65 6.86 7.93
C ILE A 100 -1.14 6.84 9.37
N LYS A 101 -0.66 5.88 10.15
CA LYS A 101 -0.86 5.79 11.58
C LYS A 101 0.45 6.12 12.30
N PHE A 102 0.37 6.95 13.33
CA PHE A 102 1.50 7.22 14.20
C PHE A 102 1.39 6.37 15.46
N ASP A 103 2.53 5.89 15.96
CA ASP A 103 2.64 4.97 17.09
C ASP A 103 1.87 5.39 18.34
N HIS A 104 1.88 6.66 18.69
CA HIS A 104 1.18 7.17 19.88
C HIS A 104 -0.34 7.41 19.63
N MET A 105 -0.82 7.30 18.38
CA MET A 105 -2.27 7.37 18.05
C MET A 105 -2.96 6.00 18.10
N VAL A 106 -2.18 4.92 18.15
CA VAL A 106 -2.67 3.55 18.15
C VAL A 106 -2.30 2.86 19.45
N ASP A 107 -3.09 1.88 19.86
CA ASP A 107 -2.74 1.08 21.03
C ASP A 107 -1.69 0.00 20.69
N ASN A 108 -1.08 -0.57 21.74
CA ASN A 108 -0.10 -1.64 21.57
C ASN A 108 -0.72 -2.88 20.93
N CYS A 109 -2.02 -3.14 21.12
CA CYS A 109 -2.69 -4.29 20.52
C CYS A 109 -2.71 -4.18 18.98
N PHE A 110 -2.91 -2.98 18.45
CA PHE A 110 -2.84 -2.70 17.03
C PHE A 110 -1.42 -2.89 16.50
N ILE A 111 -0.41 -2.36 17.20
CA ILE A 111 1.00 -2.51 16.82
C ILE A 111 1.38 -4.00 16.79
N ASP A 112 1.03 -4.75 17.85
CA ASP A 112 1.26 -6.18 17.95
C ASP A 112 0.54 -6.93 16.82
N TYR A 113 -0.71 -6.57 16.52
CA TYR A 113 -1.45 -7.15 15.41
C TYR A 113 -0.73 -6.96 14.07
N VAL A 114 -0.24 -5.74 13.77
CA VAL A 114 0.52 -5.48 12.54
C VAL A 114 1.78 -6.34 12.49
N LEU A 115 2.53 -6.41 13.59
CA LEU A 115 3.80 -7.13 13.64
C LEU A 115 3.65 -8.65 13.64
N MET A 116 2.53 -9.19 14.14
CA MET A 116 2.32 -10.63 14.29
C MET A 116 1.44 -11.24 13.19
N HIS A 117 0.55 -10.45 12.59
CA HIS A 117 -0.51 -10.97 11.72
C HIS A 117 -0.59 -10.34 10.33
N CYS A 118 0.05 -9.20 10.11
CA CYS A 118 0.11 -8.58 8.78
C CYS A 118 1.42 -8.90 8.08
N GLU A 119 1.36 -9.04 6.75
CA GLU A 119 2.53 -8.83 5.91
C GLU A 119 3.02 -7.41 6.14
N HIS A 120 4.31 -7.27 6.47
CA HIS A 120 4.90 -5.99 6.79
C HIS A 120 6.39 -5.97 6.43
N ILE A 121 6.91 -4.77 6.14
CA ILE A 121 8.34 -4.54 5.97
C ILE A 121 8.74 -3.27 6.71
N ASN A 122 9.95 -3.27 7.27
CA ASN A 122 10.55 -2.05 7.80
C ASN A 122 11.33 -1.34 6.70
N ILE A 123 11.00 -0.08 6.42
CA ILE A 123 11.67 0.73 5.37
C ILE A 123 12.62 1.79 5.95
N LEU A 124 12.60 1.97 7.26
CA LEU A 124 13.49 2.84 8.03
C LEU A 124 13.90 2.14 9.33
#